data_AF-A0A0F5ILB6-F1
#
_entry.id   AF-A0A0F5ILB6-F1
#
_cell.length_a   1.000
_cell.length_b   1.000
_cell.length_c   1.000
_cell.angle_alpha   90.00
_cell.angle_beta   90.00
_cell.angle_gamma   90.00
#
_symmetry.space_group_name_H-M   'P 1'
#
loop_
_entity.id
_entity.type
_entity.pdbx_description
1 polymer ?
#
loop_
_entity_poly.entity_id
_entity_poly.type
_entity_poly.pdbx_seq_one_letter_code
_entity_poly.pdbx_strand_id
1 'polypeptide(L)'
;MIQIGDTLVSLDLIEAYFLCDLAQCKGVCCVEGDSGAPLDKSEIAQLEKALPIIWDDLSPEAQAIINKQGVAYIDCEGDIVTSIVNGKDCVFTCYDSDGTCKCAIEKAYRAGKLSFYKPVSCHLYPVRVAQYKDFRAVNYDRWKICKAAELLGRKEALPLYKFLKEPLIRKFGQKWYEELSLVAEEWIKQKEEEAGEL
;
A
#
# COMPACT_ATOMS: atom_id res chain seq x y z
N MET A 1 12.02 -11.26 13.06
CA MET A 1 12.20 -10.95 11.62
C MET A 1 12.48 -12.27 10.90
N ILE A 2 11.96 -12.45 9.70
CA ILE A 2 12.13 -13.63 8.85
C ILE A 2 12.91 -13.21 7.61
N GLN A 3 13.89 -14.00 7.18
CA GLN A 3 14.57 -13.76 5.92
C GLN A 3 13.92 -14.58 4.80
N ILE A 4 13.57 -13.91 3.69
CA ILE A 4 13.07 -14.55 2.46
C ILE A 4 13.84 -13.95 1.29
N GLY A 5 14.77 -14.72 0.71
CA GLY A 5 15.72 -14.22 -0.29
C GLY A 5 16.52 -13.01 0.22
N ASP A 6 16.36 -11.87 -0.45
CA ASP A 6 16.98 -10.58 -0.12
C ASP A 6 16.10 -9.70 0.80
N THR A 7 14.99 -10.22 1.31
CA THR A 7 14.06 -9.46 2.18
C THR A 7 14.17 -9.87 3.64
N LEU A 8 14.09 -8.90 4.55
CA LEU A 8 13.89 -9.08 5.99
C LEU A 8 12.47 -8.66 6.36
N VAL A 9 11.63 -9.63 6.65
CA VAL A 9 10.19 -9.47 6.90
C VAL A 9 9.90 -9.41 8.39
N SER A 10 9.15 -8.41 8.84
CA SER A 10 8.69 -8.34 10.22
C SER A 10 7.70 -9.46 10.54
N LEU A 11 7.81 -10.04 11.74
CA LEU A 11 6.85 -11.05 12.22
C LEU A 11 5.43 -10.48 12.34
N ASP A 12 5.30 -9.15 12.48
CA ASP A 12 4.02 -8.45 12.45
C ASP A 12 3.20 -8.76 11.19
N LEU A 13 3.82 -9.09 10.05
CA LEU A 13 3.08 -9.45 8.84
C LEU A 13 2.29 -10.76 9.02
N ILE A 14 2.78 -11.67 9.86
CA ILE A 14 2.17 -12.96 10.15
C ILE A 14 1.22 -12.84 11.34
N GLU A 15 1.64 -12.13 12.39
CA GLU A 15 0.94 -12.07 13.67
C GLU A 15 -0.18 -11.02 13.72
N ALA A 16 -0.09 -9.97 12.91
CA ALA A 16 -1.14 -8.95 12.86
C ALA A 16 -2.34 -9.45 12.05
N TYR A 17 -3.52 -9.02 12.48
CA TYR A 17 -4.75 -9.17 11.73
C TYR A 17 -5.15 -7.86 11.09
N PHE A 18 -5.62 -7.90 9.85
CA PHE A 18 -5.96 -6.69 9.11
C PHE A 18 -7.02 -6.96 8.04
N LEU A 19 -8.04 -6.11 7.98
CA LEU A 19 -9.00 -6.06 6.89
C LEU A 19 -9.41 -4.62 6.66
N CYS A 20 -9.04 -4.05 5.50
CA CYS A 20 -9.34 -2.64 5.20
C CYS A 20 -10.86 -2.36 5.20
N ASP A 21 -11.28 -1.40 6.01
CA ASP A 21 -12.66 -0.89 6.05
C ASP A 21 -12.72 0.53 5.44
N LEU A 22 -12.81 0.57 4.11
CA LEU A 22 -12.87 1.83 3.37
C LEU A 22 -14.16 2.63 3.68
N ALA A 23 -15.24 1.94 4.02
CA ALA A 23 -16.50 2.59 4.40
C ALA A 23 -16.34 3.36 5.71
N GLN A 24 -15.57 2.81 6.65
CA GLN A 24 -15.29 3.45 7.94
C GLN A 24 -14.21 4.54 7.84
N CYS A 25 -13.11 4.30 7.12
CA CYS A 25 -11.97 5.23 7.09
C CYS A 25 -12.09 6.31 6.01
N LYS A 26 -13.01 6.16 5.06
CA LYS A 26 -13.26 7.10 3.95
C LYS A 26 -12.02 7.42 3.09
N GLY A 27 -11.02 6.54 3.09
CA GLY A 27 -9.81 6.68 2.29
C GLY A 27 -8.76 7.62 2.88
N VAL A 28 -8.81 7.86 4.19
CA VAL A 28 -7.90 8.77 4.91
C VAL A 28 -6.40 8.52 4.67
N CYS A 29 -5.98 7.28 4.35
CA CYS A 29 -4.58 6.98 3.99
C CYS A 29 -4.08 7.62 2.69
N CYS A 30 -4.98 8.19 1.87
CA CYS A 30 -4.64 8.95 0.66
C CYS A 30 -4.69 10.47 0.87
N VAL A 31 -5.20 10.92 2.02
CA VAL A 31 -5.51 12.32 2.33
C VAL A 31 -4.61 12.83 3.46
N GLU A 32 -4.30 11.97 4.42
CA GLU A 32 -3.34 12.26 5.47
C GLU A 32 -1.96 11.72 5.09
N GLY A 33 -0.92 12.36 5.62
CA GLY A 33 0.48 12.00 5.41
C GLY A 33 1.31 13.23 5.04
N ASP A 34 2.58 13.22 5.45
CA ASP A 34 3.49 14.36 5.23
C ASP A 34 4.37 14.18 3.98
N SER A 35 4.29 13.01 3.33
CA SER A 35 4.96 12.68 2.07
C SER A 35 4.06 11.80 1.20
N GLY A 36 4.33 11.80 -0.10
CA GLY A 36 3.64 10.93 -1.06
C GLY A 36 3.94 9.45 -0.86
N ALA A 37 3.23 8.60 -1.58
CA ALA A 37 3.54 7.18 -1.61
C ALA A 37 4.83 6.93 -2.40
N PRO A 38 5.80 6.12 -1.88
CA PRO A 38 7.02 5.79 -2.61
C PRO A 38 6.73 5.12 -3.95
N LEU A 39 7.53 5.43 -4.97
CA LEU A 39 7.35 4.94 -6.33
C LEU A 39 8.59 4.20 -6.81
N ASP A 40 8.38 3.08 -7.50
CA ASP A 40 9.43 2.52 -8.34
C ASP A 40 9.56 3.40 -9.61
N LYS A 41 10.79 3.58 -10.12
CA LYS A 41 11.03 4.42 -11.31
C LYS A 41 10.18 4.03 -12.53
N SER A 42 9.88 2.74 -12.69
CA SER A 42 9.03 2.22 -13.76
C SER A 42 7.57 2.67 -13.66
N GLU A 43 7.10 3.01 -12.45
CA GLU A 43 5.71 3.41 -12.21
C GLU A 43 5.45 4.85 -12.67
N ILE A 44 6.46 5.72 -12.65
CA ILE A 44 6.33 7.13 -13.07
C ILE A 44 5.81 7.22 -14.51
N ALA A 45 6.41 6.47 -15.44
CA ALA A 45 5.99 6.45 -16.83
C ALA A 45 4.56 5.86 -17.01
N GLN A 46 4.11 4.98 -16.10
CA GLN A 46 2.75 4.45 -16.11
C GLN A 46 1.74 5.47 -15.57
N LEU A 47 2.12 6.23 -14.55
CA LEU A 47 1.34 7.34 -14.01
C LEU A 47 1.14 8.44 -15.06
N GLU A 48 2.21 8.85 -15.75
CA GLU A 48 2.14 9.85 -16.83
C GLU A 48 1.22 9.39 -17.98
N LYS A 49 1.30 8.11 -18.37
CA LYS A 49 0.40 7.53 -19.39
C LYS A 49 -1.06 7.46 -18.95
N ALA A 50 -1.32 7.38 -17.65
CA ALA A 50 -2.67 7.36 -17.12
C ALA A 50 -3.32 8.76 -17.10
N LEU A 51 -2.52 9.84 -17.03
CA LEU A 51 -3.02 11.21 -16.88
C LEU A 51 -4.13 11.59 -17.86
N PRO A 52 -4.03 11.38 -19.18
CA PRO A 52 -5.08 11.81 -20.12
C PRO A 52 -6.43 11.11 -19.89
N ILE A 53 -6.42 9.94 -19.25
CA ILE A 53 -7.62 9.12 -19.00
C ILE A 53 -8.32 9.53 -17.71
N ILE A 54 -7.55 10.03 -16.74
CA ILE A 54 -8.03 10.37 -15.39
C ILE A 54 -8.11 11.88 -15.14
N TRP A 55 -7.65 12.72 -16.09
CA TRP A 55 -7.46 14.16 -15.88
C TRP A 55 -8.71 14.86 -15.32
N ASP A 56 -9.87 14.53 -15.88
CA ASP A 56 -11.16 15.13 -15.50
C ASP A 56 -11.71 14.60 -14.16
N ASP A 57 -11.14 13.51 -13.63
CA ASP A 57 -11.44 13.02 -12.28
C ASP A 57 -10.58 13.74 -11.20
N LEU A 58 -9.55 14.51 -11.58
CA LEU A 58 -8.64 15.19 -10.65
C LEU A 58 -9.11 16.60 -10.28
N SER A 59 -8.78 17.06 -9.07
CA SER A 59 -9.10 18.43 -8.64
C SER A 59 -8.25 19.47 -9.40
N PRO A 60 -8.73 20.72 -9.54
CA PRO A 60 -7.95 21.80 -10.14
C PRO A 60 -6.59 22.04 -9.46
N GLU A 61 -6.53 21.88 -8.14
CA GLU A 61 -5.29 21.99 -7.37
C GLU A 61 -4.31 20.86 -7.71
N ALA A 62 -4.80 19.62 -7.81
CA ALA A 62 -3.99 18.48 -8.22
C ALA A 62 -3.46 18.66 -9.64
N GLN A 63 -4.31 19.10 -10.57
CA GLN A 63 -3.91 19.43 -11.95
C GLN A 63 -2.83 20.52 -11.99
N ALA A 64 -2.96 21.57 -11.16
CA ALA A 64 -1.97 22.63 -11.07
C ALA A 64 -0.61 22.12 -10.54
N ILE A 65 -0.61 21.26 -9.53
CA ILE A 65 0.62 20.62 -9.02
C ILE A 65 1.23 19.71 -10.07
N ILE A 66 0.45 18.86 -10.74
CA ILE A 66 0.95 17.96 -11.79
C ILE A 66 1.57 18.76 -12.93
N ASN A 67 0.97 19.86 -13.37
CA ASN A 67 1.54 20.71 -14.42
C ASN A 67 2.85 21.38 -14.01
N LYS A 68 3.02 21.69 -12.71
CA LYS A 68 4.21 22.38 -12.20
C LYS A 68 5.37 21.43 -11.85
N GLN A 69 5.05 20.30 -11.23
CA GLN A 69 6.03 19.39 -10.60
C GLN A 69 6.06 18.02 -11.27
N GLY A 70 5.00 17.64 -11.99
CA GLY A 70 4.78 16.29 -12.49
C GLY A 70 4.06 15.40 -11.48
N VAL A 71 3.94 14.12 -11.84
CA VAL A 71 3.25 13.08 -11.05
C VAL A 71 4.00 12.67 -9.77
N ALA A 72 5.28 13.02 -9.67
CA ALA A 72 6.18 12.61 -8.61
C ALA A 72 7.18 13.72 -8.25
N TYR A 73 7.75 13.64 -7.05
CA TYR A 73 8.87 14.47 -6.61
C TYR A 73 9.84 13.66 -5.75
N ILE A 74 10.99 14.25 -5.43
CA ILE A 74 11.95 13.69 -4.47
C ILE A 74 11.67 14.33 -3.11
N ASP A 75 11.39 13.53 -2.10
CA ASP A 75 11.11 14.04 -0.75
C ASP A 75 12.38 14.34 0.06
N CYS A 76 12.22 14.66 1.35
CA CYS A 76 13.33 15.02 2.23
C CYS A 76 14.25 13.84 2.57
N GLU A 77 13.78 12.60 2.38
CA GLU A 77 14.56 11.38 2.60
C GLU A 77 15.31 10.95 1.33
N GLY A 78 15.03 11.61 0.19
CA GLY A 78 15.64 11.33 -1.10
C GLY A 78 14.87 10.29 -1.91
N ASP A 79 13.69 9.89 -1.45
CA ASP A 79 12.83 8.91 -2.12
C ASP A 79 11.97 9.58 -3.20
N ILE A 80 11.74 8.85 -4.29
CA ILE A 80 10.79 9.30 -5.32
C ILE A 80 9.39 8.92 -4.84
N VAL A 81 8.54 9.92 -4.65
CA VAL A 81 7.19 9.76 -4.11
C VAL A 81 6.15 10.43 -5.02
N THR A 82 4.88 10.03 -4.92
CA THR A 82 3.78 10.70 -5.63
C THR A 82 3.69 12.17 -5.22
N SER A 83 3.42 13.08 -6.16
CA SER A 83 3.12 14.47 -5.82
C SER A 83 1.91 14.59 -4.89
N ILE A 84 1.94 15.61 -4.02
CA ILE A 84 0.89 15.89 -3.06
C ILE A 84 0.43 17.36 -3.14
N VAL A 85 -0.83 17.60 -2.83
CA VAL A 85 -1.46 18.91 -2.76
C VAL A 85 -1.36 19.42 -1.32
N ASN A 86 -0.83 20.63 -1.14
CA ASN A 86 -0.74 21.31 0.17
C ASN A 86 -0.08 20.47 1.29
N GLY A 87 0.87 19.60 0.94
CA GLY A 87 1.57 18.76 1.90
C GLY A 87 0.71 17.64 2.50
N LYS A 88 -0.39 17.25 1.83
CA LYS A 88 -1.33 16.25 2.32
C LYS A 88 -1.82 15.32 1.20
N ASP A 89 -2.88 15.70 0.51
CA ASP A 89 -3.60 14.86 -0.44
C ASP A 89 -2.70 14.40 -1.59
N CYS A 90 -2.69 13.11 -1.90
CA CYS A 90 -2.09 12.63 -3.15
C CYS A 90 -2.76 13.29 -4.36
N VAL A 91 -1.99 13.69 -5.39
CA VAL A 91 -2.55 14.33 -6.61
C VAL A 91 -3.50 13.43 -7.41
N PHE A 92 -3.59 12.14 -7.07
CA PHE A 92 -4.49 11.18 -7.72
C PHE A 92 -5.76 10.89 -6.92
N THR A 93 -6.01 11.64 -5.85
CA THR A 93 -7.27 11.53 -5.12
C THR A 93 -8.44 11.98 -5.99
N CYS A 94 -9.54 11.25 -5.88
CA CYS A 94 -10.84 11.65 -6.40
C CYS A 94 -11.92 11.22 -5.39
N TYR A 95 -13.09 11.84 -5.43
CA TYR A 95 -14.11 11.63 -4.40
C TYR A 95 -15.41 11.11 -5.01
N ASP A 96 -15.98 10.08 -4.38
CA ASP A 96 -17.34 9.63 -4.68
C ASP A 96 -18.38 10.61 -4.10
N SER A 97 -19.64 10.45 -4.50
CA SER A 97 -20.75 11.33 -4.05
C SER A 97 -20.98 11.32 -2.54
N ASP A 98 -20.53 10.28 -1.83
CA ASP A 98 -20.63 10.15 -0.38
C ASP A 98 -19.40 10.69 0.38
N GLY A 99 -18.48 11.34 -0.34
CA GLY A 99 -17.24 11.89 0.21
C GLY A 99 -16.12 10.87 0.41
N THR A 100 -16.29 9.60 0.00
CA THR A 100 -15.23 8.60 0.11
C THR A 100 -14.08 8.94 -0.85
N CYS A 101 -12.87 9.11 -0.32
CA CYS A 101 -11.67 9.28 -1.13
C CYS A 101 -11.31 7.96 -1.83
N LYS A 102 -11.08 8.05 -3.14
CA LYS A 102 -10.62 6.99 -4.03
C LYS A 102 -9.35 7.44 -4.76
N CYS A 103 -8.71 6.51 -5.45
CA CYS A 103 -7.65 6.82 -6.38
C CYS A 103 -8.21 6.81 -7.81
N ALA A 104 -8.03 7.89 -8.56
CA ALA A 104 -8.53 8.02 -9.92
C ALA A 104 -7.93 6.96 -10.86
N ILE A 105 -6.67 6.59 -10.65
CA ILE A 105 -5.99 5.51 -11.40
C ILE A 105 -6.66 4.16 -11.12
N GLU A 106 -6.86 3.84 -9.84
CA GLU A 106 -7.51 2.59 -9.43
C GLU A 106 -8.95 2.51 -9.98
N LYS A 107 -9.69 3.62 -9.92
CA LYS A 107 -11.05 3.75 -10.47
C LYS A 107 -11.05 3.46 -11.97
N ALA A 108 -10.15 4.08 -12.73
CA ALA A 108 -10.05 3.90 -14.17
C ALA A 108 -9.59 2.47 -14.57
N TYR A 109 -8.68 1.86 -13.82
CA TYR A 109 -8.32 0.45 -14.01
C TYR A 109 -9.51 -0.49 -13.79
N ARG A 110 -10.24 -0.32 -12.69
CA ARG A 110 -11.43 -1.14 -12.39
C ARG A 110 -12.53 -0.98 -13.43
N ALA A 111 -12.57 0.17 -14.12
CA ALA A 111 -13.45 0.42 -15.26
C ALA A 111 -12.91 -0.11 -16.61
N GLY A 112 -11.77 -0.79 -16.62
CA GLY A 112 -11.14 -1.34 -17.83
C GLY A 112 -10.49 -0.29 -18.74
N LYS A 113 -10.33 0.95 -18.27
CA LYS A 113 -9.75 2.05 -19.06
C LYS A 113 -8.21 2.08 -19.02
N LEU A 114 -7.63 1.43 -18.01
CA LEU A 114 -6.18 1.35 -17.79
C LEU A 114 -5.76 -0.10 -17.57
N SER A 115 -4.53 -0.43 -17.97
CA SER A 115 -3.86 -1.69 -17.61
C SER A 115 -2.98 -1.57 -16.36
N PHE A 116 -2.67 -0.34 -15.95
CA PHE A 116 -1.96 -0.06 -14.71
C PHE A 116 -2.96 0.13 -13.56
N TYR A 117 -2.82 -0.66 -12.50
CA TYR A 117 -3.77 -0.63 -11.38
C TYR A 117 -3.60 0.60 -10.49
N LYS A 118 -2.50 0.66 -9.73
CA LYS A 118 -2.08 1.78 -8.88
C LYS A 118 -0.63 1.56 -8.45
N PRO A 119 0.05 2.55 -7.86
CA PRO A 119 1.39 2.34 -7.30
C PRO A 119 1.44 1.13 -6.36
N VAL A 120 2.48 0.31 -6.49
CA VAL A 120 2.62 -0.94 -5.73
C VAL A 120 2.70 -0.65 -4.22
N SER A 121 3.34 0.45 -3.83
CA SER A 121 3.40 0.92 -2.43
C SER A 121 2.02 1.27 -1.86
N CYS A 122 1.13 1.88 -2.66
CA CYS A 122 -0.26 2.13 -2.27
C CYS A 122 -1.06 0.82 -2.16
N HIS A 123 -0.76 -0.18 -2.98
CA HIS A 123 -1.44 -1.48 -2.91
C HIS A 123 -0.95 -2.33 -1.74
N LEU A 124 0.32 -2.19 -1.37
CA LEU A 124 0.92 -2.89 -0.23
C LEU A 124 0.50 -2.33 1.12
N TYR A 125 0.00 -1.08 1.19
CA TYR A 125 -0.36 -0.46 2.46
C TYR A 125 -1.36 -1.33 3.24
N PRO A 126 -1.08 -1.66 4.53
CA PRO A 126 -0.18 -0.96 5.45
C PRO A 126 1.26 -1.50 5.52
N VAL A 127 1.72 -2.31 4.57
CA VAL A 127 3.12 -2.74 4.50
C VAL A 127 3.97 -1.74 3.73
N ARG A 128 5.13 -1.40 4.29
CA ARG A 128 6.16 -0.55 3.67
C ARG A 128 7.43 -1.36 3.41
N VAL A 129 8.09 -1.03 2.31
CA VAL A 129 9.34 -1.67 1.88
C VAL A 129 10.43 -0.62 1.88
N ALA A 130 11.41 -0.75 2.77
CA ALA A 130 12.58 0.10 2.80
C ALA A 130 13.74 -0.59 2.07
N GLN A 131 14.37 0.12 1.14
CA GLN A 131 15.49 -0.39 0.36
C GLN A 131 16.81 -0.06 1.06
N TYR A 132 17.57 -1.08 1.43
CA TYR A 132 18.95 -0.95 1.90
C TYR A 132 19.91 -1.43 0.81
N LYS A 133 21.22 -1.24 1.05
CA LYS A 133 22.27 -1.62 0.10
C LYS A 133 22.24 -3.11 -0.25
N ASP A 134 22.07 -3.96 0.76
CA ASP A 134 22.24 -5.41 0.63
C ASP A 134 20.93 -6.20 0.81
N PHE A 135 19.86 -5.55 1.28
CA PHE A 135 18.56 -6.19 1.54
C PHE A 135 17.40 -5.20 1.48
N ARG A 136 16.17 -5.72 1.53
CA ARG A 136 14.93 -4.93 1.63
C ARG A 136 14.23 -5.26 2.94
N ALA A 137 13.87 -4.25 3.74
CA ALA A 137 13.08 -4.48 4.95
C ALA A 137 11.59 -4.36 4.61
N VAL A 138 10.78 -5.33 5.04
CA VAL A 138 9.34 -5.40 4.81
C VAL A 138 8.64 -5.31 6.16
N ASN A 139 8.04 -4.15 6.44
CA ASN A 139 7.50 -3.82 7.76
C ASN A 139 6.02 -3.48 7.68
N TYR A 140 5.27 -3.86 8.73
CA TYR A 140 3.92 -3.35 8.95
C TYR A 140 4.02 -1.93 9.55
N ASP A 141 3.48 -0.96 8.83
CA ASP A 141 3.38 0.43 9.25
C ASP A 141 2.10 0.64 10.08
N ARG A 142 2.27 0.69 11.40
CA ARG A 142 1.18 0.82 12.36
C ARG A 142 0.79 2.27 12.55
N TRP A 143 -0.11 2.73 11.69
CA TRP A 143 -0.67 4.08 11.79
C TRP A 143 -2.10 4.08 12.38
N LYS A 144 -2.38 5.01 13.31
CA LYS A 144 -3.65 5.12 14.04
C LYS A 144 -4.89 5.19 13.15
N ILE A 145 -4.77 5.71 11.93
CA ILE A 145 -5.86 5.78 10.95
C ILE A 145 -6.40 4.39 10.57
N CYS A 146 -5.58 3.34 10.72
CA CYS A 146 -5.92 1.97 10.37
C CYS A 146 -6.53 1.19 11.54
N LYS A 147 -6.85 1.83 12.67
CA LYS A 147 -7.32 1.11 13.85
C LYS A 147 -8.62 0.32 13.58
N ALA A 148 -9.51 0.90 12.79
CA ALA A 148 -10.70 0.24 12.25
C ALA A 148 -10.37 -1.09 11.57
N ALA A 149 -9.38 -1.08 10.68
CA ALA A 149 -8.97 -2.24 9.90
C ALA A 149 -8.31 -3.33 10.75
N GLU A 150 -7.58 -2.97 11.80
CA GLU A 150 -7.05 -3.93 12.77
C GLU A 150 -8.16 -4.64 13.54
N LEU A 151 -9.17 -3.89 14.00
CA LEU A 151 -10.29 -4.45 14.76
C LEU A 151 -11.13 -5.38 13.88
N LEU A 152 -11.42 -4.95 12.65
CA LEU A 152 -12.15 -5.77 11.69
C LEU A 152 -11.36 -7.03 11.32
N GLY A 153 -10.06 -6.89 11.05
CA GLY A 153 -9.20 -8.04 10.77
C GLY A 153 -9.18 -9.07 11.89
N ARG A 154 -9.11 -8.62 13.16
CA ARG A 154 -9.18 -9.52 14.34
C ARG A 154 -10.52 -10.21 14.43
N LYS A 155 -11.62 -9.48 14.20
CA LYS A 155 -12.98 -10.03 14.23
C LYS A 155 -13.15 -11.14 13.18
N GLU A 156 -12.61 -10.94 11.99
CA GLU A 156 -12.68 -11.91 10.87
C GLU A 156 -11.54 -12.93 10.90
N ALA A 157 -10.65 -12.88 11.90
CA ALA A 157 -9.44 -13.69 12.02
C ALA A 157 -8.61 -13.74 10.72
N LEU A 158 -8.50 -12.60 10.01
CA LEU A 158 -7.74 -12.48 8.75
C LEU A 158 -6.33 -11.92 8.99
N PRO A 159 -5.27 -12.74 8.87
CA PRO A 159 -3.88 -12.28 9.01
C PRO A 159 -3.49 -11.28 7.92
N LEU A 160 -2.61 -10.33 8.27
CA LEU A 160 -2.17 -9.25 7.39
C LEU A 160 -1.53 -9.75 6.10
N TYR A 161 -0.64 -10.75 6.16
CA TYR A 161 -0.03 -11.30 4.94
C TYR A 161 -1.05 -11.96 4.00
N LYS A 162 -2.12 -12.57 4.54
CA LYS A 162 -3.20 -13.16 3.74
C LYS A 162 -4.05 -12.08 3.08
N PHE A 163 -4.39 -11.01 3.83
CA PHE A 163 -5.06 -9.83 3.27
C PHE A 163 -4.24 -9.23 2.12
N LEU A 164 -2.92 -9.13 2.28
CA LEU A 164 -2.00 -8.57 1.29
C LEU A 164 -1.51 -9.59 0.25
N LYS A 165 -2.17 -10.74 0.07
CA LYS A 165 -1.72 -11.78 -0.88
C LYS A 165 -1.43 -11.22 -2.28
N GLU A 166 -2.39 -10.55 -2.89
CA GLU A 166 -2.25 -9.99 -4.24
C GLU A 166 -1.14 -8.92 -4.33
N PRO A 167 -1.09 -7.88 -3.47
CA PRO A 167 -0.02 -6.89 -3.54
C PRO A 167 1.37 -7.45 -3.22
N LEU A 168 1.49 -8.42 -2.31
CA LEU A 168 2.76 -9.09 -2.02
C LEU A 168 3.26 -9.89 -3.23
N ILE A 169 2.37 -10.67 -3.87
CA ILE A 169 2.70 -11.39 -5.11
C ILE A 169 3.09 -10.40 -6.21
N ARG A 170 2.39 -9.26 -6.33
CA ARG A 170 2.72 -8.24 -7.33
C ARG A 170 4.10 -7.63 -7.12
N LYS A 171 4.53 -7.41 -5.86
CA LYS A 171 5.84 -6.80 -5.56
C LYS A 171 6.99 -7.79 -5.57
N PHE A 172 6.80 -8.98 -5.01
CA PHE A 172 7.88 -9.94 -4.74
C PHE A 172 7.80 -11.23 -5.58
N GLY A 173 6.67 -11.46 -6.25
CA GLY A 173 6.43 -12.65 -7.05
C GLY A 173 5.77 -13.79 -6.27
N GLN A 174 5.22 -14.74 -7.03
CA GLN A 174 4.48 -15.88 -6.51
C GLN A 174 5.31 -16.74 -5.54
N LYS A 175 6.55 -17.08 -5.92
CA LYS A 175 7.45 -17.92 -5.11
C LYS A 175 7.73 -17.31 -3.73
N TRP A 176 7.97 -16.00 -3.68
CA TRP A 176 8.23 -15.30 -2.43
C TRP A 176 7.03 -15.37 -1.48
N TYR A 177 5.81 -15.21 -2.01
CA TYR A 177 4.59 -15.29 -1.22
C TYR A 177 4.34 -16.72 -0.69
N GLU A 178 4.66 -17.73 -1.50
CA GLU A 178 4.60 -19.13 -1.08
C GLU A 178 5.58 -19.42 0.06
N GLU A 179 6.83 -18.94 -0.03
CA GLU A 179 7.81 -19.05 1.06
C GLU A 179 7.31 -18.34 2.34
N LEU A 180 6.76 -17.13 2.23
CA LEU A 180 6.18 -16.43 3.38
C LEU A 180 5.03 -17.22 4.01
N SER A 181 4.17 -17.82 3.19
CA SER A 181 3.01 -18.60 3.66
C SER A 181 3.45 -19.86 4.39
N LEU A 182 4.47 -20.57 3.88
CA LEU A 182 5.05 -21.74 4.54
C LEU A 182 5.66 -21.38 5.90
N VAL A 183 6.43 -20.30 5.97
CA VAL A 183 6.99 -19.84 7.26
C VAL A 183 5.89 -19.42 8.23
N ALA A 184 4.83 -18.78 7.73
CA ALA A 184 3.69 -18.39 8.54
C ALA A 184 2.94 -19.58 9.13
N GLU A 185 2.71 -20.63 8.34
CA GLU A 185 2.06 -21.87 8.80
C GLU A 185 2.88 -22.55 9.91
N GLU A 186 4.19 -22.68 9.70
CA GLU A 186 5.08 -23.29 10.70
C GLU A 186 5.18 -22.43 11.98
N TRP A 187 5.24 -21.10 11.85
CA TRP A 187 5.22 -20.19 12.99
C TRP A 187 3.95 -20.33 13.84
N ILE A 188 2.79 -20.38 13.18
CA ILE A 188 1.49 -20.53 13.85
C ILE A 188 1.43 -21.87 14.59
N LYS A 189 1.85 -22.95 13.93
CA LYS A 189 1.88 -24.29 14.53
C LYS A 189 2.74 -24.32 15.80
N GLN A 190 3.95 -23.77 15.76
CA GLN A 190 4.82 -23.69 16.94
C GLN A 190 4.18 -22.88 18.07
N LYS A 191 3.49 -21.78 17.75
CA LYS A 191 2.78 -20.97 18.75
C LYS A 191 1.60 -21.70 19.38
N GLU A 192 0.89 -22.51 18.62
CA GLU A 192 -0.22 -23.34 19.12
C GLU A 192 0.28 -24.47 20.02
N GLU A 193 1.39 -25.12 19.65
CA GLU A 193 2.04 -26.15 20.47
C GLU A 193 2.52 -25.54 21.81
N GLU A 194 3.21 -24.40 21.78
CA GLU A 194 3.63 -23.67 22.99
C GLU A 194 2.45 -23.26 23.90
N ALA A 195 1.30 -22.89 23.31
CA ALA A 195 0.12 -22.47 24.05
C ALA A 195 -0.67 -23.65 24.65
N GLY A 196 -0.59 -24.84 24.06
CA GLY A 196 -1.26 -26.05 24.55
C GLY A 196 -0.50 -26.81 25.64
N GLU A 197 0.77 -26.47 25.87
CA GLU A 197 1.61 -27.03 26.95
C GLU A 197 1.49 -26.25 28.29
N LEU A 198 0.76 -25.13 28.30
CA LEU A 198 0.49 -24.25 29.46
C LEU A 198 -0.91 -24.49 30.06
#